data_AF-A0AAX1WQB3-F1
#
_entry.id   AF-A0AAX1WQB3-F1
#
_cell.length_a   1.000
_cell.length_b   1.000
_cell.length_c   1.000
_cell.angle_alpha   90.00
_cell.angle_beta   90.00
_cell.angle_gamma   90.00
#
_symmetry.space_group_name_H-M   'P 1'
#
loop_
_entity.id
_entity.type
_entity.pdbx_description
1 polymer ?
#
loop_
_entity_poly.entity_id
_entity_poly.type
_entity_poly.pdbx_seq_one_letter_code
_entity_poly.pdbx_strand_id
1 'polypeptide(L)'
;MSKALRLSEKWFRRGLWLVALVFASFLIGLGGTIVGDLPKVEAPLQLDDFLDRNAAQALRAQVKEARQAEQEAQTALEQARLQHAKARSETQAERETFSNWLAARRATQRAEHDPEVIARTQALDALKAQERRAQQAVQAQDQALLDARQAAQAAQQRLGRLEQGGYEKMAAERRKVELRVFLYRLALTLPLLVAAGWLFAKKRKSTWWPFVWGFIFFAVFAFFVELVPYLPSYGGYVRYVVGIVVTALVGRYAILALNRYLERQKQAEALPEQERRKELGYDVALARLAKGVCPGCERLVDLKDGVTDYCPHCGIGLFDRCGACGTRKSAFARFCHACGAGAAPSGTASPGVAPAGAVPSGMPPAGVAPTGTPPQGAMPGAAGNR
;
A
#
# COMPACT_ATOMS: atom_id res chain seq x y z
N MET A 1 -6.16 32.99 20.23
CA MET A 1 -5.89 34.35 19.71
C MET A 1 -5.87 34.33 18.19
N SER A 2 -7.00 34.65 17.57
CA SER A 2 -7.10 34.93 16.13
C SER A 2 -7.76 36.29 15.99
N LYS A 3 -6.95 37.36 16.15
CA LYS A 3 -7.36 38.72 15.76
C LYS A 3 -7.80 38.64 14.30
N ALA A 4 -8.89 39.30 13.95
CA ALA A 4 -9.41 39.41 12.60
C ALA A 4 -8.41 40.17 11.70
N LEU A 5 -7.31 39.51 11.34
CA LEU A 5 -6.43 39.94 10.26
C LEU A 5 -7.21 39.70 8.97
N ARG A 6 -7.41 40.81 8.25
CA ARG A 6 -8.14 40.97 6.99
C ARG A 6 -8.00 39.72 6.12
N LEU A 7 -9.13 39.21 5.59
CA LEU A 7 -9.16 38.02 4.72
C LEU A 7 -8.01 38.01 3.70
N SER A 8 -7.69 39.18 3.14
CA SER A 8 -6.61 39.40 2.18
C SER A 8 -5.24 38.90 2.65
N GLU A 9 -4.85 39.10 3.91
CA GLU A 9 -3.52 38.70 4.40
C GLU A 9 -3.40 37.17 4.52
N LYS A 10 -4.47 36.49 4.93
CA LYS A 10 -4.52 35.02 4.96
C LYS A 10 -4.45 34.44 3.55
N TRP A 11 -5.16 35.04 2.60
CA TRP A 11 -5.12 34.64 1.19
C TRP A 11 -3.75 34.92 0.56
N PHE A 12 -3.12 36.05 0.87
CA PHE A 12 -1.77 36.37 0.39
C PHE A 12 -0.76 35.36 0.92
N ARG A 13 -0.82 35.02 2.22
CA ARG A 13 0.07 34.03 2.82
C ARG A 13 -0.13 32.61 2.26
N ARG A 14 -1.37 32.25 1.90
CA ARG A 14 -1.67 31.00 1.18
C ARG A 14 -1.13 31.04 -0.26
N GLY A 15 -1.25 32.17 -0.94
CA GLY A 15 -0.67 32.39 -2.27
C GLY A 15 0.85 32.22 -2.26
N LEU A 16 1.55 32.79 -1.28
CA LEU A 16 3.00 32.62 -1.13
C LEU A 16 3.40 31.14 -0.89
N TRP A 17 2.60 30.39 -0.14
CA TRP A 17 2.80 28.95 0.03
C TRP A 17 2.64 28.17 -1.28
N LEU A 18 1.65 28.54 -2.10
CA LEU A 18 1.47 27.95 -3.43
C LEU A 18 2.69 28.22 -4.32
N VAL A 19 3.19 29.47 -4.33
CA VAL A 19 4.42 29.83 -5.06
C VAL A 19 5.61 28.99 -4.59
N ALA A 20 5.76 28.78 -3.27
CA ALA A 20 6.82 27.92 -2.73
C ALA A 20 6.72 26.47 -3.23
N LEU A 21 5.51 25.90 -3.30
CA LEU A 21 5.29 24.54 -3.79
C LEU A 21 5.53 24.43 -5.31
N VAL A 22 5.10 25.42 -6.09
CA VAL A 22 5.36 25.46 -7.53
C VAL A 22 6.86 25.57 -7.80
N PHE A 23 7.55 26.46 -7.09
CA PHE A 23 9.01 26.59 -7.16
C PHE A 23 9.72 25.27 -6.82
N ALA A 24 9.30 24.60 -5.73
CA ALA A 24 9.82 23.28 -5.37
C ALA A 24 9.56 22.25 -6.48
N SER A 25 8.36 22.22 -7.08
CA SER A 25 8.02 21.30 -8.17
C SER A 25 8.91 21.49 -9.40
N PHE A 26 9.23 22.74 -9.77
CA PHE A 26 10.16 23.02 -10.87
C PHE A 26 11.58 22.54 -10.55
N LEU A 27 12.07 22.76 -9.32
CA LEU A 27 13.37 22.25 -8.89
C LEU A 27 13.41 20.72 -8.88
N ILE A 28 12.33 20.07 -8.44
CA ILE A 28 12.20 18.60 -8.47
C ILE A 28 12.24 18.09 -9.91
N GLY A 29 11.49 18.73 -10.83
CA GLY A 29 11.50 18.38 -12.25
C GLY A 29 12.89 18.52 -12.88
N LEU A 30 13.57 19.65 -12.60
CA LEU A 30 14.92 19.92 -13.09
C LEU A 30 15.96 18.93 -12.52
N GLY A 31 15.87 18.61 -11.22
CA GLY A 31 16.73 17.60 -10.59
C GLY A 31 16.54 16.23 -11.23
N GLY A 32 15.29 15.83 -11.46
CA GLY A 32 14.94 14.58 -12.13
C GLY A 32 15.48 14.48 -13.56
N THR A 33 15.47 15.56 -14.34
CA THR A 33 16.06 15.57 -15.69
C THR A 33 17.58 15.48 -15.65
N ILE A 34 18.24 16.25 -14.78
CA ILE A 34 19.71 16.27 -14.69
C ILE A 34 20.24 14.91 -14.24
N VAL A 35 19.59 14.24 -13.28
CA VAL A 35 20.00 12.91 -12.81
C VAL A 35 19.52 11.78 -13.71
N GLY A 36 18.43 11.98 -14.46
CA GLY A 36 18.00 11.08 -15.53
C GLY A 36 18.96 11.06 -16.73
N ASP A 37 19.65 12.17 -16.97
CA ASP A 37 20.68 12.34 -18.00
C ASP A 37 22.10 12.01 -17.52
N LEU A 38 22.28 11.75 -16.21
CA LEU A 38 23.53 11.18 -15.71
C LEU A 38 23.74 9.80 -16.36
N PRO A 39 24.96 9.53 -16.82
CA PRO A 39 25.18 8.74 -18.02
C PRO A 39 24.64 7.31 -17.92
N LYS A 40 23.70 6.97 -18.80
CA LYS A 40 23.44 5.59 -19.26
C LYS A 40 24.62 5.04 -20.09
N VAL A 41 25.86 5.37 -19.73
CA VAL A 41 27.08 5.11 -20.53
C VAL A 41 27.70 3.76 -20.22
N GLU A 42 27.22 3.06 -19.21
CA GLU A 42 27.64 1.68 -18.96
C GLU A 42 26.73 0.75 -19.77
N ALA A 43 27.31 0.18 -20.84
CA ALA A 43 26.67 -0.85 -21.65
C ALA A 43 26.07 -1.93 -20.73
N PRO A 44 24.88 -2.47 -21.04
CA PRO A 44 24.27 -3.48 -20.18
C PRO A 44 25.24 -4.65 -20.02
N LEU A 45 25.72 -4.89 -18.79
CA LEU A 45 26.64 -5.98 -18.48
C LEU A 45 26.05 -7.30 -18.97
N GLN A 46 26.60 -7.85 -20.07
CA GLN A 46 26.18 -9.14 -20.63
C GLN A 46 27.01 -10.26 -20.03
N LEU A 47 26.42 -11.46 -19.92
CA LEU A 47 27.12 -12.62 -19.35
C LEU A 47 28.34 -13.00 -20.19
N ASP A 48 28.22 -12.89 -21.51
CA ASP A 48 29.29 -13.19 -22.47
C ASP A 48 30.50 -12.22 -22.36
N ASP A 49 30.40 -11.12 -21.62
CA ASP A 49 31.53 -10.24 -21.33
C ASP A 49 32.38 -10.74 -20.14
N PHE A 50 31.81 -11.61 -19.30
CA PHE A 50 32.48 -12.19 -18.12
C PHE A 50 32.93 -13.64 -18.34
N LEU A 51 32.60 -14.20 -19.50
CA LEU A 51 32.97 -15.53 -19.94
C LEU A 51 34.07 -15.46 -21.00
N ASP A 52 34.89 -16.50 -21.06
CA ASP A 52 35.68 -16.74 -22.27
C ASP A 52 34.69 -17.12 -23.40
N ARG A 53 34.50 -16.19 -24.34
CA ARG A 53 33.53 -16.33 -25.44
C ARG A 53 33.80 -17.58 -26.27
N ASN A 54 35.05 -17.94 -26.48
CA ASN A 54 35.42 -19.12 -27.26
C ASN A 54 35.09 -20.40 -26.49
N ALA A 55 35.43 -20.46 -25.20
CA ALA A 55 35.10 -21.60 -24.35
C ALA A 55 33.58 -21.78 -24.18
N ALA A 56 32.83 -20.67 -24.01
CA ALA A 56 31.38 -20.69 -23.90
C ALA A 56 30.71 -21.15 -25.20
N GLN A 57 31.18 -20.66 -26.36
CA GLN A 57 30.67 -21.11 -27.66
C GLN A 57 30.97 -22.59 -27.92
N ALA A 58 32.17 -23.06 -27.58
CA ALA A 58 32.54 -24.47 -27.70
C ALA A 58 31.65 -25.37 -26.83
N LEU A 59 31.40 -25.00 -25.57
CA LEU A 59 30.51 -25.76 -24.69
C LEU A 59 29.05 -25.72 -25.15
N ARG A 60 28.56 -24.57 -25.65
CA ARG A 60 27.22 -24.46 -26.24
C ARG A 60 27.07 -25.36 -27.46
N ALA A 61 28.10 -25.44 -28.31
CA ALA A 61 28.15 -26.35 -29.45
C ALA A 61 28.13 -27.82 -28.98
N GLN A 62 28.93 -28.19 -27.98
CA GLN A 62 28.92 -29.54 -27.39
C GLN A 62 27.56 -29.93 -26.81
N VAL A 63 26.87 -29.01 -26.12
CA VAL A 63 25.50 -29.26 -25.61
C VAL A 63 24.52 -29.50 -26.76
N LYS A 64 24.64 -28.73 -27.85
CA LYS A 64 23.80 -28.90 -29.04
C LYS A 64 24.04 -30.27 -29.69
N GLU A 65 25.30 -30.65 -29.88
CA GLU A 65 25.70 -31.93 -30.44
C GLU A 65 25.22 -33.11 -29.56
N ALA A 66 25.43 -33.03 -28.24
CA ALA A 66 24.99 -34.07 -27.32
C ALA A 66 23.45 -34.23 -27.28
N ARG A 67 22.70 -33.13 -27.40
CA ARG A 67 21.23 -33.18 -27.54
C ARG A 67 20.79 -33.82 -28.85
N GLN A 68 21.50 -33.54 -29.94
CA GLN A 68 21.22 -34.15 -31.23
C GLN A 68 21.51 -35.66 -31.18
N ALA A 69 22.64 -36.07 -30.60
CA ALA A 69 22.97 -37.48 -30.39
C ALA A 69 21.92 -38.20 -29.52
N GLU A 70 21.37 -37.53 -28.49
CA GLU A 70 20.27 -38.08 -27.70
C GLU A 70 19.02 -38.32 -28.57
N GLN A 71 18.63 -37.36 -29.42
CA GLN A 71 17.48 -37.49 -30.32
C GLN A 71 17.67 -38.61 -31.36
N GLU A 72 18.87 -38.72 -31.91
CA GLU A 72 19.24 -39.80 -32.86
C GLU A 72 19.19 -41.17 -32.18
N ALA A 73 19.71 -41.30 -30.95
CA ALA A 73 19.64 -42.54 -30.17
C ALA A 73 18.19 -42.92 -29.79
N GLN A 74 17.34 -41.94 -29.47
CA GLN A 74 15.90 -42.17 -29.25
C GLN A 74 15.22 -42.73 -30.50
N THR A 75 15.48 -42.12 -31.66
CA THR A 75 14.92 -42.55 -32.94
C THR A 75 15.39 -43.97 -33.31
N ALA A 76 16.68 -44.27 -33.12
CA ALA A 76 17.24 -45.59 -33.37
C ALA A 76 16.63 -46.67 -32.46
N LEU A 77 16.39 -46.34 -31.19
CA LEU A 77 15.72 -47.22 -30.24
C LEU A 77 14.26 -47.50 -30.63
N GLU A 78 13.52 -46.49 -31.06
CA GLU A 78 12.14 -46.66 -31.56
C GLU A 78 12.11 -47.59 -32.78
N GLN A 79 13.03 -47.41 -33.72
CA GLN A 79 13.16 -48.28 -34.87
C GLN A 79 13.50 -49.73 -34.46
N ALA A 80 14.43 -49.93 -33.52
CA ALA A 80 14.78 -51.26 -33.02
C ALA A 80 13.58 -51.93 -32.31
N ARG A 81 12.80 -51.17 -31.53
CA ARG A 81 11.58 -51.66 -30.87
C ARG A 81 10.52 -52.08 -31.87
N LEU A 82 10.36 -51.34 -32.97
CA LEU A 82 9.44 -51.69 -34.04
C LEU A 82 9.86 -53.00 -34.73
N GLN A 83 11.16 -53.18 -35.01
CA GLN A 83 11.67 -54.43 -35.61
C GLN A 83 11.50 -55.62 -34.67
N HIS A 84 11.76 -55.44 -33.38
CA HIS A 84 11.51 -56.48 -32.37
C HIS A 84 10.02 -56.83 -32.28
N ALA A 85 9.11 -55.84 -32.31
CA ALA A 85 7.67 -56.09 -32.31
C ALA A 85 7.23 -56.88 -33.55
N LYS A 86 7.78 -56.56 -34.73
CA LYS A 86 7.55 -57.32 -35.96
C LYS A 86 8.02 -58.77 -35.84
N ALA A 87 9.28 -58.99 -35.45
CA ALA A 87 9.86 -60.33 -35.29
C ALA A 87 9.11 -61.17 -34.25
N ARG A 88 8.64 -60.54 -33.17
CA ARG A 88 7.79 -61.17 -32.15
C ARG A 88 6.43 -61.58 -32.72
N SER A 89 5.78 -60.72 -33.50
CA SER A 89 4.49 -61.02 -34.15
C SER A 89 4.62 -62.19 -35.13
N GLU A 90 5.67 -62.21 -35.95
CA GLU A 90 5.94 -63.31 -36.89
C GLU A 90 6.18 -64.63 -36.14
N THR A 91 6.96 -64.58 -35.06
CA THR A 91 7.23 -65.75 -34.22
C THR A 91 5.95 -66.25 -33.54
N GLN A 92 5.05 -65.36 -33.09
CA GLN A 92 3.76 -65.74 -32.51
C GLN A 92 2.82 -66.37 -33.55
N ALA A 93 2.68 -65.76 -34.72
CA ALA A 93 1.85 -66.28 -35.81
C ALA A 93 2.32 -67.67 -36.28
N GLU A 94 3.63 -67.90 -36.39
CA GLU A 94 4.17 -69.21 -36.77
C GLU A 94 3.96 -70.24 -35.65
N ARG A 95 4.09 -69.86 -34.37
CA ARG A 95 3.76 -70.75 -33.23
C ARG A 95 2.30 -71.17 -33.24
N GLU A 96 1.39 -70.24 -33.47
CA GLU A 96 -0.05 -70.52 -33.56
C GLU A 96 -0.35 -71.45 -34.73
N THR A 97 0.18 -71.14 -35.92
CA THR A 97 0.02 -71.96 -37.12
C THR A 97 0.57 -73.37 -36.93
N PHE A 98 1.76 -73.49 -36.33
CA PHE A 98 2.37 -74.77 -36.00
C PHE A 98 1.54 -75.55 -34.97
N SER A 99 0.99 -74.87 -33.96
CA SER A 99 0.13 -75.51 -32.95
C SER A 99 -1.19 -76.03 -33.52
N ASN A 100 -1.83 -75.26 -34.41
CA ASN A 100 -3.05 -75.64 -35.12
C ASN A 100 -2.80 -76.84 -36.04
N TRP A 101 -1.67 -76.82 -36.76
CA TRP A 101 -1.25 -77.93 -37.61
C TRP A 101 -0.99 -79.22 -36.80
N LEU A 102 -0.32 -79.11 -35.65
CA LEU A 102 -0.12 -80.25 -34.74
C LEU A 102 -1.45 -80.79 -34.20
N ALA A 103 -2.40 -79.91 -33.85
CA ALA A 103 -3.72 -80.31 -33.36
C ALA A 103 -4.54 -81.06 -34.42
N ALA A 104 -4.56 -80.55 -35.66
CA ALA A 104 -5.22 -81.22 -36.80
C ALA A 104 -4.60 -82.59 -37.10
N ARG A 105 -3.28 -82.71 -37.00
CA ARG A 105 -2.57 -83.99 -37.21
C ARG A 105 -2.82 -84.99 -36.08
N ARG A 106 -2.87 -84.54 -34.82
CA ARG A 106 -3.24 -85.38 -33.67
C ARG A 106 -4.66 -85.92 -33.77
N ALA A 107 -5.61 -85.10 -34.24
CA ALA A 107 -7.01 -85.53 -34.45
C ALA A 107 -7.15 -86.63 -35.51
N THR A 108 -6.20 -86.73 -36.45
CA THR A 108 -6.21 -87.73 -37.53
C THR A 108 -5.36 -88.98 -37.23
N GLN A 109 -4.81 -89.11 -36.02
CA GLN A 109 -4.03 -90.27 -35.52
C GLN A 109 -2.89 -90.76 -36.44
N ARG A 110 -2.29 -89.86 -37.24
CA ARG A 110 -1.06 -90.17 -37.98
C ARG A 110 0.15 -90.01 -37.07
N ALA A 111 0.38 -91.01 -36.23
CA ALA A 111 1.68 -91.20 -35.61
C ALA A 111 2.48 -92.09 -36.55
N GLU A 112 3.62 -91.63 -37.10
CA GLU A 112 4.92 -92.32 -37.26
C GLU A 112 5.93 -91.26 -37.80
N HIS A 113 7.22 -91.37 -37.46
CA HIS A 113 8.29 -90.35 -37.61
C HIS A 113 8.23 -89.41 -38.84
N ASP A 114 8.21 -88.10 -38.59
CA ASP A 114 8.01 -87.08 -39.63
C ASP A 114 9.20 -86.11 -39.81
N PRO A 115 9.91 -86.16 -40.95
CA PRO A 115 10.87 -85.12 -41.31
C PRO A 115 10.22 -83.72 -41.40
N GLU A 116 8.90 -83.66 -41.62
CA GLU A 116 8.13 -82.41 -41.71
C GLU A 116 8.03 -81.67 -40.35
N VAL A 117 7.88 -82.41 -39.23
CA VAL A 117 7.88 -81.81 -37.89
C VAL A 117 9.24 -81.19 -37.59
N ILE A 118 10.32 -81.89 -37.95
CA ILE A 118 11.70 -81.42 -37.77
C ILE A 118 11.92 -80.15 -38.59
N ALA A 119 11.51 -80.13 -39.87
CA ALA A 119 11.64 -78.97 -40.73
C ALA A 119 10.88 -77.74 -40.20
N ARG A 120 9.63 -77.89 -39.74
CA ARG A 120 8.84 -76.80 -39.14
C ARG A 120 9.40 -76.34 -37.80
N THR A 121 9.94 -77.25 -37.00
CA THR A 121 10.62 -76.90 -35.74
C THR A 121 11.87 -76.07 -36.02
N GLN A 122 12.69 -76.46 -37.00
CA GLN A 122 13.86 -75.69 -37.42
C GLN A 122 13.49 -74.30 -37.96
N ALA A 123 12.40 -74.19 -38.73
CA ALA A 123 11.89 -72.90 -39.19
C ALA A 123 11.47 -71.99 -38.02
N LEU A 124 10.76 -72.55 -37.03
CA LEU A 124 10.37 -71.82 -35.83
C LEU A 124 11.59 -71.41 -34.97
N ASP A 125 12.62 -72.26 -34.88
CA ASP A 125 13.85 -71.94 -34.17
C ASP A 125 14.65 -70.84 -34.86
N ALA A 126 14.63 -70.79 -36.19
CA ALA A 126 15.20 -69.69 -36.97
C ALA A 126 14.48 -68.35 -36.67
N LEU A 127 13.15 -68.34 -36.61
CA LEU A 127 12.38 -67.15 -36.23
C LEU A 127 12.67 -66.71 -34.78
N LYS A 128 12.72 -67.66 -33.83
CA LYS A 128 13.14 -67.38 -32.45
C LYS A 128 14.56 -66.81 -32.36
N ALA A 129 15.49 -67.26 -33.21
CA ALA A 129 16.83 -66.70 -33.26
C ALA A 129 16.83 -65.26 -33.79
N GLN A 130 15.97 -64.94 -34.77
CA GLN A 130 15.77 -63.57 -35.25
C GLN A 130 15.15 -62.66 -34.18
N GLU A 131 14.14 -63.13 -33.45
CA GLU A 131 13.53 -62.41 -32.32
C GLU A 131 14.59 -62.06 -31.26
N ARG A 132 15.44 -63.02 -30.87
CA ARG A 132 16.54 -62.77 -29.91
C ARG A 132 17.55 -61.74 -30.43
N ARG A 133 17.90 -61.77 -31.72
CA ARG A 133 18.79 -60.77 -32.32
C ARG A 133 18.16 -59.38 -32.30
N ALA A 134 16.87 -59.27 -32.62
CA ALA A 134 16.14 -58.01 -32.54
C ALA A 134 16.05 -57.50 -31.09
N GLN A 135 15.87 -58.38 -30.11
CA GLN A 135 15.88 -58.03 -28.69
C GLN A 135 17.26 -57.53 -28.24
N GLN A 136 18.35 -58.19 -28.64
CA GLN A 136 19.72 -57.74 -28.37
C GLN A 136 19.99 -56.36 -29.01
N ALA A 137 19.46 -56.11 -30.20
CA ALA A 137 19.56 -54.81 -30.85
C ALA A 137 18.82 -53.71 -30.04
N VAL A 138 17.63 -54.00 -29.50
CA VAL A 138 16.92 -53.07 -28.60
C VAL A 138 17.76 -52.77 -27.35
N GLN A 139 18.31 -53.80 -26.70
CA GLN A 139 19.14 -53.63 -25.50
C GLN A 139 20.40 -52.79 -25.77
N ALA A 140 21.04 -52.99 -26.93
CA ALA A 140 22.18 -52.17 -27.35
C ALA A 140 21.78 -50.70 -27.57
N GLN A 141 20.61 -50.44 -28.15
CA GLN A 141 20.10 -49.08 -28.33
C GLN A 141 19.65 -48.42 -27.03
N ASP A 142 19.08 -49.18 -26.09
CA ASP A 142 18.74 -48.67 -24.74
C ASP A 142 20.02 -48.21 -24.02
N GLN A 143 21.10 -49.00 -24.09
CA GLN A 143 22.40 -48.62 -23.53
C GLN A 143 22.96 -47.36 -24.20
N ALA A 144 22.94 -47.29 -25.54
CA ALA A 144 23.39 -46.13 -26.29
C ALA A 144 22.61 -44.85 -25.93
N LEU A 145 21.31 -44.96 -25.71
CA LEU A 145 20.48 -43.84 -25.26
C LEU A 145 20.84 -43.37 -23.83
N LEU A 146 21.11 -44.30 -22.92
CA LEU A 146 21.55 -43.96 -21.56
C LEU A 146 22.89 -43.21 -21.59
N ASP A 147 23.84 -43.69 -22.38
CA ASP A 147 25.15 -43.05 -22.53
C ASP A 147 25.03 -41.65 -23.17
N ALA A 148 24.19 -41.51 -24.20
CA ALA A 148 23.90 -40.22 -24.83
C ALA A 148 23.25 -39.22 -23.85
N ARG A 149 22.31 -39.68 -23.01
CA ARG A 149 21.70 -38.86 -21.95
C ARG A 149 22.72 -38.40 -20.91
N GLN A 150 23.57 -39.31 -20.45
CA GLN A 150 24.62 -38.97 -19.49
C GLN A 150 25.61 -37.96 -20.07
N ALA A 151 26.00 -38.13 -21.35
CA ALA A 151 26.86 -37.17 -22.05
C ALA A 151 26.19 -35.79 -22.18
N ALA A 152 24.91 -35.73 -22.53
CA ALA A 152 24.14 -34.48 -22.62
C ALA A 152 24.03 -33.77 -21.27
N GLN A 153 23.77 -34.51 -20.20
CA GLN A 153 23.74 -33.97 -18.83
C GLN A 153 25.12 -33.45 -18.40
N ALA A 154 26.19 -34.20 -18.66
CA ALA A 154 27.55 -33.78 -18.34
C ALA A 154 27.95 -32.50 -19.09
N ALA A 155 27.60 -32.39 -20.38
CA ALA A 155 27.83 -31.18 -21.17
C ALA A 155 27.07 -29.97 -20.60
N GLN A 156 25.79 -30.15 -20.22
CA GLN A 156 24.99 -29.09 -19.59
C GLN A 156 25.56 -28.64 -18.24
N GLN A 157 26.02 -29.59 -17.41
CA GLN A 157 26.64 -29.27 -16.13
C GLN A 157 27.95 -28.48 -16.30
N ARG A 158 28.77 -28.84 -17.30
CA ARG A 158 29.99 -28.09 -17.62
C ARG A 158 29.67 -26.66 -18.04
N LEU A 159 28.65 -26.47 -18.88
CA LEU A 159 28.20 -25.14 -19.30
C LEU A 159 27.67 -24.34 -18.11
N GLY A 160 26.83 -24.96 -17.29
CA GLY A 160 26.28 -24.33 -16.08
C GLY A 160 27.37 -23.88 -15.09
N ARG A 161 28.43 -24.67 -14.88
CA ARG A 161 29.57 -24.29 -14.03
C ARG A 161 30.32 -23.08 -14.58
N LEU A 162 30.54 -23.04 -15.90
CA LEU A 162 31.19 -21.90 -16.55
C LEU A 162 30.33 -20.63 -16.40
N GLU A 163 29.03 -20.74 -16.65
CA GLU A 163 28.07 -19.64 -16.53
C GLU A 163 27.93 -19.15 -15.09
N GLN A 164 27.91 -20.04 -14.10
CA GLN A 164 27.90 -19.69 -12.66
C GLN A 164 29.08 -18.78 -12.29
N GLY A 165 30.30 -19.11 -12.72
CA GLY A 165 31.46 -18.26 -12.50
C GLY A 165 31.35 -16.89 -13.19
N GLY A 166 30.70 -16.84 -14.37
CA GLY A 166 30.37 -15.60 -15.05
C GLY A 166 29.35 -14.75 -14.29
N TYR A 167 28.30 -15.37 -13.74
CA TYR A 167 27.28 -14.68 -12.95
C TYR A 167 27.84 -14.07 -11.67
N GLU A 168 28.73 -14.77 -10.97
CA GLU A 168 29.39 -14.24 -9.76
C GLU A 168 30.22 -12.99 -10.07
N LYS A 169 31.02 -13.03 -11.14
CA LYS A 169 31.82 -11.87 -11.60
C LYS A 169 30.93 -10.72 -12.03
N MET A 170 29.88 -11.00 -12.79
CA MET A 170 28.91 -9.98 -13.20
C MET A 170 28.23 -9.34 -11.98
N ALA A 171 27.84 -10.14 -10.98
CA ALA A 171 27.22 -9.61 -9.76
C ALA A 171 28.18 -8.70 -9.00
N ALA A 172 29.47 -9.03 -8.94
CA ALA A 172 30.48 -8.17 -8.32
C ALA A 172 30.66 -6.84 -9.07
N GLU A 173 30.70 -6.84 -10.40
CA GLU A 173 30.81 -5.60 -11.19
C GLU A 173 29.52 -4.77 -11.17
N ARG A 174 28.34 -5.41 -11.19
CA ARG A 174 27.06 -4.71 -11.01
C ARG A 174 27.02 -3.93 -9.70
N ARG A 175 27.50 -4.52 -8.60
CA ARG A 175 27.60 -3.82 -7.31
C ARG A 175 28.51 -2.59 -7.37
N LYS A 176 29.62 -2.64 -8.12
CA LYS A 176 30.51 -1.49 -8.30
C LYS A 176 29.85 -0.37 -9.10
N VAL A 177 29.14 -0.72 -10.18
CA VAL A 177 28.36 0.23 -10.98
C VAL A 177 27.27 0.89 -10.13
N GLU A 178 26.48 0.09 -9.40
CA GLU A 178 25.46 0.58 -8.47
C GLU A 178 26.06 1.53 -7.42
N LEU A 179 27.23 1.18 -6.86
CA LEU A 179 27.94 2.02 -5.89
C LEU A 179 28.43 3.35 -6.51
N ARG A 180 28.93 3.34 -7.75
CA ARG A 180 29.35 4.57 -8.45
C ARG A 180 28.16 5.48 -8.71
N VAL A 181 27.06 4.94 -9.23
CA VAL A 181 25.82 5.69 -9.46
C VAL A 181 25.32 6.28 -8.15
N PHE A 182 25.36 5.52 -7.06
CA PHE A 182 25.03 6.00 -5.73
C PHE A 182 25.96 7.14 -5.29
N LEU A 183 27.28 7.01 -5.46
CA LEU A 183 28.25 8.05 -5.10
C LEU A 183 28.05 9.34 -5.89
N TYR A 184 27.74 9.26 -7.19
CA TYR A 184 27.44 10.46 -7.99
C TYR A 184 26.19 11.18 -7.49
N ARG A 185 25.12 10.43 -7.16
CA ARG A 185 23.91 11.01 -6.59
C ARG A 185 24.13 11.57 -5.20
N LEU A 186 24.92 10.90 -4.37
CA LEU A 186 25.30 11.38 -3.05
C LEU A 186 26.11 12.69 -3.14
N ALA A 187 27.07 12.75 -4.06
CA ALA A 187 27.88 13.95 -4.30
C ALA A 187 27.04 15.15 -4.75
N LEU A 188 25.94 14.92 -5.47
CA LEU A 188 25.01 15.97 -5.89
C LEU A 188 24.03 16.39 -4.77
N THR A 189 23.45 15.42 -4.06
CA THR A 189 22.36 15.66 -3.07
C THR A 189 22.87 16.14 -1.71
N LEU A 190 24.06 15.70 -1.28
CA LEU A 190 24.66 16.10 0.00
C LEU A 190 24.90 17.62 0.11
N PRO A 191 25.51 18.31 -0.88
CA PRO A 191 25.66 19.77 -0.82
C PRO A 191 24.31 20.50 -0.82
N LEU A 192 23.30 19.99 -1.53
CA LEU A 192 21.94 20.52 -1.49
C LEU A 192 21.33 20.43 -0.08
N LEU A 193 21.48 19.30 0.61
CA LEU A 193 21.01 19.12 1.98
C LEU A 193 21.74 20.03 2.98
N VAL A 194 23.05 20.19 2.83
CA VAL A 194 23.84 21.12 3.65
C VAL A 194 23.34 22.55 3.46
N ALA A 195 23.12 22.98 2.21
CA ALA A 195 22.55 24.28 1.90
C ALA A 195 21.15 24.46 2.49
N ALA A 196 20.30 23.43 2.44
CA ALA A 196 18.95 23.45 3.00
C ALA A 196 18.98 23.58 4.53
N GLY A 197 19.86 22.83 5.21
CA GLY A 197 20.08 22.93 6.66
C GLY A 197 20.55 24.32 7.08
N TRP A 198 21.50 24.90 6.33
CA TRP A 198 21.98 26.27 6.58
C TRP A 198 20.88 27.32 6.37
N LEU A 199 20.11 27.22 5.28
CA LEU A 199 18.98 28.11 5.00
C LEU A 199 17.89 28.01 6.07
N PHE A 200 17.60 26.80 6.56
CA PHE A 200 16.65 26.59 7.65
C PHE A 200 17.11 27.25 8.95
N ALA A 201 18.39 27.10 9.31
CA ALA A 201 18.95 27.69 10.53
C ALA A 201 18.98 29.22 10.48
N LYS A 202 19.40 29.81 9.35
CA LYS A 202 19.73 31.25 9.28
C LYS A 202 18.68 32.12 8.59
N LYS A 203 17.86 31.58 7.69
CA LYS A 203 16.98 32.38 6.78
C LYS A 203 15.49 32.05 6.82
N ARG A 204 15.02 31.15 7.71
CA ARG A 204 13.60 30.73 7.78
C ARG A 204 12.57 31.83 8.09
N LYS A 205 13.01 32.97 8.64
CA LYS A 205 12.15 34.14 8.96
C LYS A 205 12.40 35.36 8.04
N SER A 206 13.18 35.18 6.98
CA SER A 206 13.49 36.24 6.00
C SER A 206 12.25 36.66 5.21
N THR A 207 12.25 37.84 4.58
CA THR A 207 11.20 38.25 3.63
C THR A 207 11.01 37.22 2.50
N TRP A 208 12.09 36.56 2.09
CA TRP A 208 12.12 35.52 1.05
C TRP A 208 11.79 34.11 1.58
N TRP A 209 11.10 34.01 2.73
CA TRP A 209 10.78 32.73 3.36
C TRP A 209 10.09 31.70 2.43
N PRO A 210 9.26 32.05 1.42
CA PRO A 210 8.62 31.03 0.58
C PRO A 210 9.63 30.26 -0.26
N PHE A 211 10.65 30.92 -0.81
CA PHE A 211 11.70 30.26 -1.60
C PHE A 211 12.61 29.40 -0.72
N VAL A 212 12.89 29.84 0.51
CA VAL A 212 13.65 29.06 1.49
C VAL A 212 12.92 27.76 1.81
N TRP A 213 11.62 27.82 2.08
CA TRP A 213 10.83 26.63 2.34
C TRP A 213 10.67 25.76 1.10
N GLY A 214 10.48 26.35 -0.09
CA GLY A 214 10.46 25.61 -1.35
C GLY A 214 11.76 24.82 -1.60
N PHE A 215 12.92 25.43 -1.35
CA PHE A 215 14.21 24.75 -1.45
C PHE A 215 14.36 23.63 -0.41
N ILE A 216 13.87 23.83 0.83
CA ILE A 216 13.88 22.77 1.86
C ILE A 216 13.00 21.59 1.43
N PHE A 217 11.79 21.84 0.91
CA PHE A 217 10.94 20.75 0.39
C PHE A 217 11.61 20.00 -0.75
N PHE A 218 12.22 20.71 -1.69
CA PHE A 218 13.00 20.13 -2.77
C PHE A 218 14.15 19.27 -2.24
N ALA A 219 14.97 19.76 -1.32
CA ALA A 219 16.12 19.02 -0.79
C ALA A 219 15.70 17.76 -0.02
N VAL A 220 14.63 17.84 0.79
CA VAL A 220 14.06 16.67 1.48
C VAL A 220 13.49 15.67 0.47
N PHE A 221 12.78 16.15 -0.56
CA PHE A 221 12.24 15.29 -1.61
C PHE A 221 13.35 14.60 -2.40
N ALA A 222 14.36 15.33 -2.86
CA ALA A 222 15.53 14.79 -3.56
C ALA A 222 16.23 13.72 -2.70
N PHE A 223 16.38 13.96 -1.40
CA PHE A 223 16.92 12.93 -0.51
C PHE A 223 16.05 11.65 -0.47
N PHE A 224 14.74 11.77 -0.21
CA PHE A 224 13.88 10.59 -0.02
C PHE A 224 13.47 9.86 -1.30
N VAL A 225 13.39 10.57 -2.43
CA VAL A 225 12.88 10.02 -3.69
C VAL A 225 13.99 9.78 -4.70
N GLU A 226 15.10 10.53 -4.62
CA GLU A 226 16.19 10.43 -5.59
C GLU A 226 17.40 9.64 -5.05
N LEU A 227 17.75 9.87 -3.79
CA LEU A 227 18.90 9.21 -3.14
C LEU A 227 18.51 7.89 -2.47
N VAL A 228 17.47 7.90 -1.65
CA VAL A 228 17.09 6.74 -0.83
C VAL A 228 16.70 5.50 -1.65
N PRO A 229 15.97 5.57 -2.79
CA PRO A 229 15.63 4.36 -3.56
C PRO A 229 16.83 3.63 -4.18
N TYR A 230 18.00 4.26 -4.22
CA TYR A 230 19.21 3.75 -4.87
C TYR A 230 20.30 3.39 -3.86
N LEU A 231 19.98 3.40 -2.56
CA LEU A 231 20.87 2.95 -1.50
C LEU A 231 20.94 1.42 -1.55
N PRO A 232 22.10 0.81 -1.86
CA PRO A 232 22.22 -0.64 -2.00
C PRO A 232 21.80 -1.34 -0.69
N SER A 233 20.78 -2.19 -0.79
CA SER A 233 20.14 -2.98 0.28
C SER A 233 19.45 -2.26 1.46
N TYR A 234 19.73 -0.97 1.73
CA TYR A 234 19.21 -0.28 2.93
C TYR A 234 18.23 0.87 2.67
N GLY A 235 18.00 1.24 1.42
CA GLY A 235 17.16 2.39 1.05
C GLY A 235 15.73 2.31 1.58
N GLY A 236 15.09 1.14 1.41
CA GLY A 236 13.74 0.91 1.91
C GLY A 236 13.62 1.13 3.41
N TYR A 237 14.55 0.58 4.20
CA TYR A 237 14.52 0.67 5.66
C TYR A 237 14.60 2.11 6.15
N VAL A 238 15.52 2.92 5.62
CA VAL A 238 15.66 4.33 6.00
C VAL A 238 14.37 5.10 5.68
N ARG A 239 13.79 4.88 4.49
CA ARG A 239 12.53 5.52 4.09
C ARG A 239 11.39 5.21 5.06
N TYR A 240 11.19 3.93 5.37
CA TYR A 240 10.08 3.50 6.21
C TYR A 240 10.29 3.86 7.68
N VAL A 241 11.51 3.76 8.22
CA VAL A 241 11.80 4.16 9.60
C VAL A 241 11.54 5.64 9.79
N VAL A 242 12.02 6.51 8.89
CA VAL A 242 11.74 7.95 8.98
C VAL A 242 10.26 8.23 8.80
N GLY A 243 9.59 7.57 7.85
CA GLY A 243 8.15 7.68 7.66
C GLY A 243 7.34 7.32 8.91
N ILE A 244 7.73 6.26 9.62
CA ILE A 244 7.12 5.84 10.89
C ILE A 244 7.33 6.92 11.97
N VAL A 245 8.57 7.41 12.13
CA VAL A 245 8.89 8.45 13.11
C VAL A 245 8.10 9.74 12.85
N VAL A 246 8.07 10.21 11.60
CA VAL A 246 7.32 11.42 11.21
C VAL A 246 5.83 11.22 11.49
N THR A 247 5.26 10.09 11.09
CA THR A 247 3.84 9.78 11.35
C THR A 247 3.52 9.74 12.84
N ALA A 248 4.38 9.10 13.65
CA ALA A 248 4.20 9.04 15.10
C ALA A 248 4.26 10.43 15.74
N LEU A 249 5.19 11.29 15.32
CA LEU A 249 5.32 12.66 15.83
C LEU A 249 4.14 13.54 15.43
N VAL A 250 3.74 13.51 14.15
CA VAL A 250 2.59 14.26 13.63
C VAL A 250 1.30 13.78 14.29
N GLY A 251 1.10 12.46 14.40
CA GLY A 251 -0.03 11.86 15.07
C GLY A 251 -0.10 12.28 16.54
N ARG A 252 1.01 12.20 17.27
CA ARG A 252 1.10 12.66 18.67
C ARG A 252 0.74 14.14 18.79
N TYR A 253 1.29 15.00 17.92
CA TYR A 253 1.00 16.43 17.94
C TYR A 253 -0.47 16.71 17.66
N ALA A 254 -1.07 16.03 16.67
CA ALA A 254 -2.48 16.18 16.31
C ALA A 254 -3.41 15.75 17.46
N ILE A 255 -3.13 14.61 18.10
CA ILE A 255 -3.89 14.12 19.26
C ILE A 255 -3.81 15.12 20.41
N LEU A 256 -2.59 15.60 20.75
CA LEU A 256 -2.42 16.60 21.82
C LEU A 256 -3.08 17.95 21.48
N ALA A 257 -3.10 18.34 20.20
CA ALA A 257 -3.79 19.55 19.77
C ALA A 257 -5.32 19.40 19.88
N LEU A 258 -5.86 18.24 19.48
CA LEU A 258 -7.28 17.92 19.58
C LEU A 258 -7.73 17.86 21.04
N ASN A 259 -6.97 17.20 21.91
CA ASN A 259 -7.30 17.12 23.33
C ASN A 259 -7.33 18.51 23.98
N ARG A 260 -6.32 19.35 23.72
CA ARG A 260 -6.30 20.75 24.19
C ARG A 260 -7.45 21.59 23.63
N TYR A 261 -7.94 21.26 22.43
CA TYR A 261 -9.10 21.93 21.84
C TYR A 261 -10.39 21.52 22.58
N LEU A 262 -10.59 20.22 22.78
CA LEU A 262 -11.74 19.66 23.51
C LEU A 262 -11.78 20.12 24.98
N GLU A 263 -10.63 20.20 25.65
CA GLU A 263 -10.53 20.72 27.01
C GLU A 263 -10.98 22.18 27.11
N ARG A 264 -10.54 23.03 26.18
CA ARG A 264 -10.99 24.43 26.12
C ARG A 264 -12.49 24.53 25.86
N GLN A 265 -13.03 23.63 25.04
CA GLN A 265 -14.46 23.60 24.76
C GLN A 265 -15.27 23.22 26.00
N LYS A 266 -14.85 22.18 26.73
CA LYS A 266 -15.45 21.79 28.03
C LYS A 266 -15.40 22.92 29.05
N GLN A 267 -14.27 23.63 29.14
CA GLN A 267 -14.12 24.79 30.03
C GLN A 267 -15.07 25.94 29.64
N ALA A 268 -15.24 26.20 28.34
CA ALA A 268 -16.19 27.21 27.86
C ALA A 268 -17.65 26.83 28.18
N GLU A 269 -18.00 25.54 28.16
CA GLU A 269 -19.34 25.05 28.54
C GLU A 269 -19.63 25.17 30.04
N ALA A 270 -18.61 25.12 30.91
CA ALA A 270 -18.75 25.18 32.38
C ALA A 270 -18.85 26.61 32.96
N LEU A 271 -18.52 27.67 32.20
CA LEU A 271 -18.52 29.05 32.68
C LEU A 271 -19.93 29.69 32.69
N PRO A 272 -20.29 30.52 33.69
CA PRO A 272 -21.59 31.19 33.77
C PRO A 272 -21.84 32.17 32.60
N GLU A 273 -23.12 32.32 32.23
CA GLU A 273 -23.58 32.94 30.98
C GLU A 273 -23.08 34.38 30.75
N GLN A 274 -22.97 35.18 31.82
CA GLN A 274 -22.60 36.60 31.72
C GLN A 274 -21.11 36.85 31.45
N GLU A 275 -20.23 35.93 31.84
CA GLU A 275 -18.79 36.02 31.57
C GLU A 275 -18.48 35.53 30.15
N ARG A 276 -19.19 34.49 29.68
CA ARG A 276 -19.08 33.93 28.33
C ARG A 276 -19.40 34.95 27.22
N ARG A 277 -20.34 35.88 27.47
CA ARG A 277 -20.70 36.95 26.52
C ARG A 277 -19.62 38.03 26.39
N LYS A 278 -18.80 38.26 27.42
CA LYS A 278 -17.76 39.30 27.44
C LYS A 278 -16.48 38.87 26.73
N GLU A 279 -16.17 37.56 26.71
CA GLU A 279 -14.96 37.02 26.06
C GLU A 279 -15.14 36.66 24.58
N LEU A 280 -16.38 36.53 24.10
CA LEU A 280 -16.66 36.18 22.71
C LEU A 280 -16.41 37.36 21.76
N GLY A 281 -15.39 37.24 20.91
CA GLY A 281 -15.07 38.26 19.92
C GLY A 281 -16.22 38.50 18.94
N TYR A 282 -16.63 39.77 18.79
CA TYR A 282 -17.71 40.25 17.92
C TYR A 282 -17.74 39.58 16.54
N ASP A 283 -16.60 39.55 15.84
CA ASP A 283 -16.49 39.02 14.48
C ASP A 283 -16.72 37.49 14.41
N VAL A 284 -16.32 36.76 15.45
CA VAL A 284 -16.47 35.30 15.52
C VAL A 284 -17.93 34.94 15.79
N ALA A 285 -18.59 35.69 16.67
CA ALA A 285 -20.00 35.49 16.99
C ALA A 285 -20.88 35.74 15.75
N LEU A 286 -20.65 36.84 15.03
CA LEU A 286 -21.42 37.18 13.83
C LEU A 286 -21.20 36.16 12.69
N ALA A 287 -19.96 35.70 12.48
CA ALA A 287 -19.64 34.71 11.46
C ALA A 287 -20.25 33.32 11.74
N ARG A 288 -20.38 32.93 13.01
CA ARG A 288 -21.03 31.67 13.41
C ARG A 288 -22.56 31.77 13.26
N LEU A 289 -23.15 32.88 13.71
CA LEU A 289 -24.59 33.14 13.53
C LEU A 289 -25.00 33.12 12.04
N ALA A 290 -24.20 33.73 11.16
CA ALA A 290 -24.44 33.72 9.72
C ALA A 290 -24.43 32.30 9.10
N LYS A 291 -23.78 31.33 9.75
CA LYS A 291 -23.70 29.93 9.31
C LYS A 291 -24.70 29.01 10.00
N GLY A 292 -25.60 29.53 10.84
CA GLY A 292 -26.52 28.68 11.58
C GLY A 292 -25.90 28.03 12.82
N VAL A 293 -24.76 28.51 13.31
CA VAL A 293 -24.01 27.87 14.40
C VAL A 293 -24.02 28.76 15.65
N CYS A 294 -24.37 28.18 16.80
CA CYS A 294 -24.35 28.89 18.08
C CYS A 294 -22.91 29.33 18.42
N PRO A 295 -22.66 30.63 18.69
CA PRO A 295 -21.33 31.11 19.06
C PRO A 295 -20.78 30.49 20.35
N GLY A 296 -21.65 30.09 21.27
CA GLY A 296 -21.30 29.53 22.58
C GLY A 296 -20.97 28.03 22.54
N CYS A 297 -21.90 27.19 22.08
CA CYS A 297 -21.73 25.72 22.10
C CYS A 297 -21.36 25.11 20.75
N GLU A 298 -21.23 25.91 19.69
CA GLU A 298 -20.85 25.48 18.33
C GLU A 298 -21.79 24.43 17.69
N ARG A 299 -22.98 24.23 18.26
CA ARG A 299 -24.04 23.39 17.69
C ARG A 299 -24.87 24.17 16.68
N LEU A 300 -25.46 23.43 15.73
CA LEU A 300 -26.39 24.02 14.77
C LEU A 300 -27.65 24.51 15.51
N VAL A 301 -28.14 25.66 15.11
CA VAL A 301 -29.38 26.27 15.59
C VAL A 301 -30.12 26.79 14.37
N ASP A 302 -31.44 26.58 14.31
CA ASP A 302 -32.24 27.20 13.26
C ASP A 302 -32.49 28.67 13.58
N LEU A 303 -31.91 29.56 12.77
CA LEU A 303 -32.10 31.01 12.90
C LEU A 303 -32.92 31.58 11.73
N LYS A 304 -33.41 30.74 10.81
CA LYS A 304 -34.20 31.17 9.64
C LYS A 304 -35.65 31.49 10.02
N ASP A 305 -36.12 30.97 11.15
CA ASP A 305 -37.48 31.17 11.64
C ASP A 305 -37.77 32.59 12.15
N GLY A 306 -36.74 33.44 12.31
CA GLY A 306 -36.89 34.83 12.74
C GLY A 306 -37.31 35.04 14.20
N VAL A 307 -37.61 33.97 14.93
CA VAL A 307 -38.11 33.99 16.32
C VAL A 307 -37.12 33.44 17.36
N THR A 308 -36.11 32.68 16.93
CA THR A 308 -35.15 32.01 17.83
C THR A 308 -34.17 33.01 18.45
N ASP A 309 -34.51 33.55 19.62
CA ASP A 309 -33.68 34.54 20.34
C ASP A 309 -32.65 33.90 21.28
N TYR A 310 -32.89 32.67 21.72
CA TYR A 310 -32.01 31.92 22.63
C TYR A 310 -31.62 30.57 22.02
N CYS A 311 -30.40 30.11 22.31
CA CYS A 311 -29.95 28.79 21.86
C CYS A 311 -30.61 27.67 22.71
N PRO A 312 -31.29 26.69 22.10
CA PRO A 312 -31.95 25.61 22.83
C PRO A 312 -30.97 24.63 23.51
N HIS A 313 -29.69 24.62 23.10
CA HIS A 313 -28.69 23.71 23.64
C HIS A 313 -27.89 24.26 24.83
N CYS A 314 -27.73 25.58 24.92
CA CYS A 314 -26.89 26.19 25.95
C CYS A 314 -27.46 27.47 26.57
N GLY A 315 -28.66 27.90 26.17
CA GLY A 315 -29.37 29.03 26.78
C GLY A 315 -28.83 30.42 26.44
N ILE A 316 -27.75 30.54 25.64
CA ILE A 316 -27.19 31.87 25.32
C ILE A 316 -28.15 32.69 24.45
N GLY A 317 -28.30 33.98 24.77
CA GLY A 317 -29.04 34.94 23.95
C GLY A 317 -28.30 35.24 22.64
N LEU A 318 -28.90 34.85 21.52
CA LEU A 318 -28.38 35.04 20.16
C LEU A 318 -28.81 36.39 19.58
N PHE A 319 -30.05 36.80 19.89
CA PHE A 319 -30.64 38.06 19.44
C PHE A 319 -31.32 38.80 20.59
N ASP A 320 -31.28 40.12 20.53
CA ASP A 320 -31.98 41.03 21.43
C ASP A 320 -32.69 42.12 20.60
N ARG A 321 -33.46 42.98 21.26
CA ARG A 321 -34.11 44.12 20.62
C ARG A 321 -33.38 45.41 20.96
N CYS A 322 -33.21 46.27 19.96
CA CYS A 322 -32.60 47.57 20.17
C CYS A 322 -33.52 48.45 21.05
N GLY A 323 -33.02 48.96 22.17
CA GLY A 323 -33.79 49.87 23.03
C GLY A 323 -34.16 51.21 22.38
N ALA A 324 -33.46 51.64 21.33
CA ALA A 324 -33.72 52.90 20.64
C ALA A 324 -34.76 52.81 19.52
N CYS A 325 -34.81 51.70 18.77
CA CYS A 325 -35.69 51.54 17.61
C CYS A 325 -36.51 50.24 17.59
N GLY A 326 -36.39 49.39 18.60
CA GLY A 326 -37.13 48.12 18.72
C GLY A 326 -36.68 47.00 17.78
N THR A 327 -35.80 47.28 16.80
CA THR A 327 -35.35 46.29 15.81
C THR A 327 -34.60 45.13 16.46
N ARG A 328 -34.94 43.90 16.07
CA ARG A 328 -34.22 42.68 16.45
C ARG A 328 -32.82 42.70 15.88
N LYS A 329 -31.79 42.69 16.72
CA LYS A 329 -30.37 42.70 16.34
C LYS A 329 -29.67 41.52 17.01
N SER A 330 -28.46 41.17 16.56
CA SER A 330 -27.68 40.17 17.29
C SER A 330 -27.27 40.72 18.65
N ALA A 331 -27.38 39.90 19.69
CA ALA A 331 -27.01 40.30 21.05
C ALA A 331 -25.50 40.60 21.19
N PHE A 332 -24.70 40.19 20.19
CA PHE A 332 -23.27 40.45 20.10
C PHE A 332 -22.95 41.75 19.31
N ALA A 333 -23.95 42.39 18.68
CA ALA A 333 -23.72 43.59 17.87
C ALA A 333 -23.37 44.82 18.71
N ARG A 334 -22.20 45.41 18.41
CA ARG A 334 -21.74 46.67 19.02
C ARG A 334 -22.65 47.85 18.69
N PHE A 335 -23.24 47.85 17.49
CA PHE A 335 -24.13 48.89 17.00
C PHE A 335 -25.37 48.25 16.38
N CYS A 336 -26.52 48.92 16.49
CA CYS A 336 -27.72 48.48 15.79
C CYS A 336 -27.55 48.68 14.27
N HIS A 337 -27.82 47.65 13.48
CA HIS A 337 -27.72 47.72 12.02
C HIS A 337 -28.79 48.63 11.39
N ALA A 338 -29.90 48.90 12.11
CA ALA A 338 -31.00 49.72 11.61
C ALA A 338 -30.84 51.21 11.94
N CYS A 339 -30.41 51.56 13.15
CA CYS A 339 -30.34 52.96 13.61
C CYS A 339 -28.93 53.42 14.03
N GLY A 340 -27.93 52.54 14.02
CA GLY A 340 -26.55 52.87 14.41
C GLY A 340 -26.31 53.04 15.91
N ALA A 341 -27.35 52.99 16.76
CA ALA A 341 -27.20 53.15 18.20
C ALA A 341 -26.27 52.08 18.82
N GLY A 342 -25.31 52.54 19.64
CA GLY A 342 -24.39 51.65 20.37
C GLY A 342 -25.11 50.76 21.38
N ALA A 343 -24.62 49.55 21.59
CA ALA A 343 -25.15 48.66 22.62
C ALA A 343 -24.87 49.22 24.02
N ALA A 344 -25.91 49.55 24.79
CA ALA A 344 -25.79 49.79 26.22
C ALA A 344 -25.56 48.43 26.95
N PRO A 345 -24.74 48.38 28.01
CA PRO A 345 -24.54 47.15 28.78
C PRO A 345 -25.87 46.72 29.40
N SER A 346 -26.37 45.56 29.00
CA SER A 346 -27.60 44.97 29.52
C SER A 346 -27.40 44.53 30.97
N GLY A 347 -27.87 45.37 31.88
CA GLY A 347 -27.93 45.08 33.30
C GLY A 347 -29.03 45.89 33.96
N THR A 348 -30.28 45.52 33.71
CA THR A 348 -31.45 45.67 34.61
C THR A 348 -32.66 45.09 33.89
N ALA A 349 -33.09 43.91 34.31
CA ALA A 349 -34.47 43.49 34.11
C ALA A 349 -35.37 44.48 34.88
N SER A 350 -36.30 45.14 34.19
CA SER A 350 -37.33 45.94 34.84
C SER A 350 -38.44 45.01 35.31
N PRO A 351 -38.89 45.08 36.59
CA PRO A 351 -39.92 44.19 37.10
C PRO A 351 -41.29 44.53 36.50
N GLY A 352 -42.07 43.49 36.23
CA GLY A 352 -43.40 43.58 35.64
C GLY A 352 -44.37 44.44 36.45
N VAL A 353 -45.19 45.19 35.72
CA VAL A 353 -46.38 45.85 36.22
C VAL A 353 -47.42 44.79 36.60
N ALA A 354 -47.86 44.78 37.85
CA ALA A 354 -49.06 44.09 38.31
C ALA A 354 -50.12 45.13 38.71
N PRO A 355 -51.42 44.95 38.38
CA PRO A 355 -52.47 45.85 38.81
C PRO A 355 -52.93 45.51 40.23
N ALA A 356 -53.26 46.56 41.00
CA ALA A 356 -53.77 46.50 42.36
C ALA A 356 -55.25 46.11 42.41
N GLY A 357 -55.66 45.37 43.44
CA GLY A 357 -57.08 45.24 43.80
C GLY A 357 -57.44 44.15 44.81
N ALA A 358 -57.73 44.60 46.04
CA ALA A 358 -58.63 44.00 47.05
C ALA A 358 -58.14 42.84 47.95
N VAL A 359 -57.96 43.20 49.23
CA VAL A 359 -57.92 42.32 50.42
C VAL A 359 -59.35 42.20 50.98
N PRO A 360 -59.74 41.06 51.58
CA PRO A 360 -60.09 41.12 53.00
C PRO A 360 -59.53 39.95 53.84
N SER A 361 -59.40 40.26 55.12
CA SER A 361 -58.78 39.54 56.23
C SER A 361 -59.49 38.25 56.69
N GLY A 362 -58.74 37.31 57.28
CA GLY A 362 -59.28 36.23 58.12
C GLY A 362 -58.23 35.27 58.70
N MET A 363 -58.01 35.37 60.02
CA MET A 363 -57.43 34.45 61.05
C MET A 363 -56.69 33.12 60.67
N PRO A 364 -55.61 32.73 61.40
CA PRO A 364 -54.96 31.41 61.29
C PRO A 364 -55.53 30.38 62.29
N PRO A 365 -55.26 29.07 62.11
CA PRO A 365 -54.41 28.44 63.12
C PRO A 365 -53.49 27.27 62.67
N ALA A 366 -52.48 27.05 63.52
CA ALA A 366 -51.89 25.80 64.00
C ALA A 366 -51.51 24.67 63.01
N GLY A 367 -50.22 24.32 63.03
CA GLY A 367 -49.63 23.27 62.21
C GLY A 367 -49.81 21.84 62.71
N VAL A 368 -49.33 20.90 61.88
CA VAL A 368 -49.04 19.49 62.21
C VAL A 368 -47.97 19.00 61.22
N ALA A 369 -46.79 18.61 61.73
CA ALA A 369 -45.98 17.53 61.16
C ALA A 369 -46.56 16.19 61.72
N PRO A 370 -46.46 14.99 61.10
CA PRO A 370 -45.16 14.40 60.76
C PRO A 370 -45.12 13.30 59.65
N THR A 371 -43.90 12.78 59.43
CA THR A 371 -43.53 11.37 59.12
C THR A 371 -43.96 10.66 57.83
N GLY A 372 -42.99 9.94 57.23
CA GLY A 372 -43.28 8.65 56.57
C GLY A 372 -42.48 8.30 55.32
N THR A 373 -41.24 7.82 55.53
CA THR A 373 -40.48 6.73 54.85
C THR A 373 -40.83 6.20 53.43
N PRO A 374 -39.81 5.75 52.65
CA PRO A 374 -39.93 5.28 51.26
C PRO A 374 -40.07 3.74 51.15
N PRO A 375 -40.23 3.20 49.92
CA PRO A 375 -39.55 1.96 49.55
C PRO A 375 -38.81 2.14 48.20
N GLN A 376 -37.52 1.83 48.08
CA GLN A 376 -36.94 0.48 47.92
C GLN A 376 -37.64 -0.37 46.86
N GLY A 377 -36.90 -0.71 45.81
CA GLY A 377 -37.31 -1.63 44.76
C GLY A 377 -36.17 -1.88 43.78
N ALA A 378 -35.07 -2.45 44.26
CA ALA A 378 -34.05 -3.07 43.44
C ALA A 378 -34.51 -4.46 42.98
N MET A 379 -34.26 -4.79 41.72
CA MET A 379 -34.17 -6.17 41.21
C MET A 379 -33.16 -6.19 40.04
N PRO A 380 -32.04 -6.93 40.17
CA PRO A 380 -31.21 -7.36 39.07
C PRO A 380 -31.53 -8.83 38.70
N GLY A 381 -31.45 -9.17 37.42
CA GLY A 381 -31.46 -10.54 36.92
C GLY A 381 -31.00 -10.52 35.46
N ALA A 382 -29.73 -10.83 35.15
CA ALA A 382 -29.10 -12.14 35.12
C ALA A 382 -29.48 -12.99 33.89
N ALA A 383 -28.46 -13.17 33.04
CA ALA A 383 -28.08 -14.38 32.32
C ALA A 383 -29.01 -14.99 31.24
N GLY A 384 -28.42 -15.24 30.08
CA GLY A 384 -28.98 -16.14 29.07
C GLY A 384 -28.12 -16.26 27.82
N ASN A 385 -27.24 -17.26 27.80
CA ASN A 385 -26.41 -17.74 26.70
C ASN A 385 -27.06 -17.72 25.30
N ARG A 386 -26.30 -17.26 24.29
CA ARG A 386 -25.81 -18.07 23.15
C ARG A 386 -24.76 -17.32 22.34
#